data_AF-A0A7V3CZC0-F1
#
_entry.id   AF-A0A7V3CZC0-F1
#
_cell.length_a   1.000
_cell.length_b   1.000
_cell.length_c   1.000
_cell.angle_alpha   90.00
_cell.angle_beta   90.00
_cell.angle_gamma   90.00
#
_symmetry.space_group_name_H-M   'P 1'
#
loop_
_entity.id
_entity.type
_entity.pdbx_description
1 polymer ?
#
loop_
_entity_poly.entity_id
_entity_poly.type
_entity_poly.pdbx_seq_one_letter_code
_entity_poly.pdbx_strand_id
1 'polypeptide(L)'
;MLQPQTNNSIDNYRERVSKFSSELDLGLVIYIVKKSLWFVLLFFIIALGLAVIYLRYSQPVYQSSSVIQINDNEQASQILQINQFDARTNKIAEAIEQIRSKIFLQRVVEKSDFQACYFNEGTFKNNELYKSSPYFVKFNIKKNEIFGQKIYIDFANLNSGSLNFSVGGKNYKVPFNTNNVVNTDYFDLSVTLNTD
;
A
#
# COMPACT_ATOMS: atom_id res chain seq x y z
N MET A 1 -19.25 -10.13 -60.34
CA MET A 1 -19.54 -8.74 -59.93
C MET A 1 -19.62 -8.72 -58.41
N LEU A 2 -18.62 -8.16 -57.72
CA LEU A 2 -18.56 -8.11 -56.26
C LEU A 2 -19.29 -6.84 -55.79
N GLN A 3 -20.45 -6.99 -55.16
CA GLN A 3 -21.17 -5.88 -54.53
C GLN A 3 -20.61 -5.63 -53.12
N PRO A 4 -20.36 -4.36 -52.72
CA PRO A 4 -19.74 -4.06 -51.44
C PRO A 4 -20.76 -4.20 -50.31
N GLN A 5 -20.50 -5.12 -49.37
CA GLN A 5 -21.28 -5.39 -48.15
C GLN A 5 -21.14 -4.30 -47.07
N THR A 6 -20.72 -3.08 -47.42
CA THR A 6 -20.28 -2.05 -46.48
C THR A 6 -21.38 -1.05 -46.07
N ASN A 7 -22.52 -1.02 -46.77
CA ASN A 7 -23.62 -0.07 -46.48
C ASN A 7 -24.53 -0.52 -45.33
N ASN A 8 -24.86 -1.81 -45.24
CA ASN A 8 -25.87 -2.30 -44.31
C ASN A 8 -25.48 -2.11 -42.84
N SER A 9 -24.20 -2.21 -42.48
CA SER A 9 -23.76 -2.01 -41.11
C SER A 9 -23.85 -0.53 -40.72
N ILE A 10 -23.35 0.38 -41.55
CA ILE A 10 -23.33 1.82 -41.29
C ILE A 10 -24.75 2.38 -41.16
N ASP A 11 -25.67 1.97 -42.02
CA ASP A 11 -27.06 2.44 -41.98
C ASP A 11 -27.77 1.99 -40.69
N ASN A 12 -27.53 0.75 -40.24
CA ASN A 12 -28.02 0.24 -38.96
C ASN A 12 -27.40 0.94 -37.73
N TYR A 13 -26.17 1.45 -37.83
CA TYR A 13 -25.58 2.29 -36.77
C TYR A 13 -26.21 3.69 -36.75
N ARG A 14 -26.42 4.30 -37.93
CA ARG A 14 -27.06 5.62 -38.04
C ARG A 14 -28.51 5.59 -37.57
N GLU A 15 -29.24 4.52 -37.88
CA GLU A 15 -30.62 4.34 -37.41
C GLU A 15 -30.69 4.16 -35.89
N ARG A 16 -29.75 3.41 -35.28
CA ARG A 16 -29.67 3.28 -33.81
C ARG A 16 -29.32 4.60 -33.13
N VAL A 17 -28.35 5.34 -33.67
CA VAL A 17 -27.98 6.66 -33.13
C VAL A 17 -29.13 7.66 -33.32
N SER A 18 -29.81 7.63 -34.47
CA SER A 18 -30.97 8.50 -34.76
C SER A 18 -32.19 8.17 -33.90
N LYS A 19 -32.49 6.89 -33.67
CA LYS A 19 -33.55 6.44 -32.77
C LYS A 19 -33.22 6.83 -31.34
N PHE A 20 -31.98 6.60 -30.89
CA PHE A 20 -31.51 7.02 -29.57
C PHE A 20 -31.58 8.56 -29.39
N SER A 21 -31.19 9.35 -30.39
CA SER A 21 -31.28 10.82 -30.34
C SER A 21 -32.69 11.37 -30.50
N SER A 22 -33.60 10.60 -31.11
CA SER A 22 -35.02 10.98 -31.26
C SER A 22 -35.85 10.56 -30.05
N GLU A 23 -35.48 9.48 -29.36
CA GLU A 23 -36.06 9.06 -28.08
C GLU A 23 -35.51 9.90 -26.91
N LEU A 24 -34.24 10.30 -26.98
CA LEU A 24 -33.66 11.30 -26.08
C LEU A 24 -33.87 12.71 -26.63
N ASP A 25 -35.00 13.32 -26.29
CA ASP A 25 -35.26 14.73 -26.59
C ASP A 25 -34.31 15.65 -25.79
N LEU A 26 -33.13 15.90 -26.36
CA LEU A 26 -32.11 16.78 -25.81
C LEU A 26 -32.63 18.21 -25.57
N GLY A 27 -33.63 18.66 -26.35
CA GLY A 27 -34.26 19.97 -26.18
C GLY A 27 -35.07 20.03 -24.88
N LEU A 28 -35.85 19.00 -24.60
CA LEU A 28 -36.59 18.84 -23.34
C LEU A 28 -35.63 18.72 -22.15
N VAL A 29 -34.54 17.97 -22.28
CA VAL A 29 -33.51 17.83 -21.24
C VAL A 29 -32.86 19.18 -20.93
N ILE A 30 -32.42 19.94 -21.94
CA ILE A 30 -31.85 21.29 -21.74
C ILE A 30 -32.86 22.24 -21.09
N TYR A 31 -34.14 22.17 -21.48
CA TYR A 31 -35.21 22.99 -20.93
C TYR A 31 -35.44 22.68 -19.44
N ILE A 32 -35.50 21.39 -19.07
CA ILE A 32 -35.64 20.93 -17.68
C ILE A 32 -34.41 21.31 -16.85
N VAL A 33 -33.20 21.15 -17.40
CA VAL A 33 -31.94 21.54 -16.74
C VAL A 33 -31.91 23.05 -16.48
N LYS A 34 -32.30 23.90 -17.44
CA LYS A 34 -32.37 25.36 -17.24
C LYS A 34 -33.43 25.76 -16.20
N LYS A 35 -34.56 25.06 -16.14
CA LYS A 35 -35.61 25.31 -15.13
C LYS A 35 -35.23 24.80 -13.75
N SER A 36 -34.40 23.75 -13.68
CA SER A 36 -34.00 23.04 -12.47
C SER A 36 -32.51 23.24 -12.14
N LEU A 37 -31.92 24.36 -12.57
CA LEU A 37 -30.48 24.63 -12.39
C LEU A 37 -30.04 24.51 -10.94
N TRP A 38 -30.91 24.87 -9.99
CA TRP A 38 -30.62 24.76 -8.57
C TRP A 38 -30.45 23.32 -8.09
N PHE A 39 -31.30 22.40 -8.57
CA PHE A 39 -31.19 20.97 -8.25
C PHE A 39 -29.98 20.33 -8.92
N VAL A 40 -29.69 20.72 -10.17
CA VAL A 40 -28.50 20.28 -10.88
C VAL A 40 -27.23 20.73 -10.15
N LEU A 41 -27.18 22.00 -9.74
CA LEU A 41 -26.06 22.53 -8.95
C LEU A 41 -25.92 21.81 -7.60
N LEU A 42 -27.03 21.57 -6.89
CA LEU A 42 -27.03 20.84 -5.63
C LEU A 42 -26.50 19.41 -5.80
N PHE A 43 -26.92 18.71 -6.86
CA PHE A 43 -26.41 17.38 -7.18
C PHE A 43 -24.89 17.38 -7.40
N PHE A 44 -24.37 18.36 -8.14
CA PHE A 44 -22.93 18.50 -8.34
C PHE A 44 -22.18 18.77 -7.04
N ILE A 45 -22.72 19.64 -6.16
CA ILE A 45 -22.13 19.91 -4.84
C ILE A 45 -22.07 18.63 -4.00
N ILE A 46 -23.15 17.83 -3.98
CA ILE A 46 -23.20 16.58 -3.23
C ILE A 46 -22.22 15.56 -3.82
N ALA A 47 -22.19 15.40 -5.14
CA ALA A 47 -21.29 14.46 -5.81
C ALA A 47 -19.81 14.81 -5.57
N LEU A 48 -19.45 16.10 -5.67
CA LEU A 48 -18.10 16.59 -5.34
C LEU A 48 -17.80 16.41 -3.86
N GLY A 49 -18.75 16.70 -2.97
CA GLY A 49 -18.61 16.48 -1.53
C GLY A 49 -18.33 15.02 -1.19
N LEU A 50 -19.09 14.09 -1.77
CA LEU A 50 -18.89 12.65 -1.61
C LEU A 50 -17.55 12.20 -2.19
N ALA A 51 -17.13 12.74 -3.33
CA ALA A 51 -15.83 12.42 -3.93
C ALA A 51 -14.66 12.89 -3.05
N VAL A 52 -14.74 14.10 -2.48
CA VAL A 52 -13.72 14.63 -1.56
C VAL A 52 -13.65 13.80 -0.28
N ILE A 53 -14.80 13.42 0.28
CA ILE A 53 -14.89 12.51 1.44
C ILE A 53 -14.23 11.18 1.07
N TYR A 54 -14.64 10.55 -0.02
CA TYR A 54 -14.08 9.28 -0.46
C TYR A 54 -12.55 9.33 -0.61
N LEU A 55 -12.02 10.35 -1.30
CA LEU A 55 -10.58 10.50 -1.52
C LEU A 55 -9.82 10.74 -0.21
N ARG A 56 -10.43 11.44 0.75
CA ARG A 56 -9.84 11.66 2.08
C ARG A 56 -9.76 10.39 2.92
N TYR A 57 -10.74 9.49 2.80
CA TYR A 57 -10.78 8.26 3.58
C TYR A 57 -10.13 7.06 2.90
N SER A 58 -9.95 7.08 1.58
CA SER A 58 -9.26 6.02 0.84
C SER A 58 -7.82 5.82 1.36
N GLN A 59 -7.41 4.56 1.48
CA GLN A 59 -6.05 4.21 1.91
C GLN A 59 -5.08 4.33 0.72
N PRO A 60 -3.94 5.02 0.88
CA PRO A 60 -2.89 4.99 -0.14
C PRO A 60 -2.32 3.56 -0.19
N VAL A 61 -2.32 2.96 -1.37
CA VAL A 61 -1.64 1.68 -1.62
C VAL A 61 -0.25 2.01 -2.14
N TYR A 62 0.78 1.68 -1.36
CA TYR A 62 2.17 1.88 -1.73
C TYR A 62 2.72 0.64 -2.44
N GLN A 63 3.39 0.85 -3.56
CA GLN A 63 4.11 -0.19 -4.29
C GLN A 63 5.58 0.21 -4.43
N SER A 64 6.47 -0.72 -4.11
CA SER A 64 7.92 -0.57 -4.37
C SER A 64 8.31 -1.48 -5.52
N SER A 65 9.14 -0.97 -6.44
CA SER A 65 9.71 -1.74 -7.54
C SER A 65 11.22 -1.51 -7.60
N SER A 66 11.97 -2.55 -7.95
CA SER A 66 13.42 -2.50 -8.07
C SER A 66 13.84 -3.29 -9.32
N VAL A 67 14.84 -2.77 -10.02
CA VAL A 67 15.45 -3.41 -11.19
C VAL A 67 16.85 -3.89 -10.78
N ILE A 68 17.09 -5.19 -10.91
CA ILE A 68 18.36 -5.82 -10.53
C ILE A 68 19.09 -6.19 -11.82
N GLN A 69 20.32 -5.68 -11.98
CA GLN A 69 21.19 -6.00 -13.10
C GLN A 69 22.23 -7.05 -12.69
N ILE A 70 22.38 -8.08 -13.51
CA ILE A 70 23.40 -9.12 -13.34
C ILE A 70 24.56 -8.77 -14.28
N ASN A 71 25.72 -8.46 -13.70
CA ASN A 71 26.94 -8.22 -14.48
C ASN A 71 27.66 -9.54 -14.72
N ASP A 72 27.81 -9.92 -15.99
CA ASP A 72 28.58 -11.08 -16.39
C ASP A 72 29.96 -10.62 -16.88
N ASN A 73 30.98 -10.74 -16.02
CA ASN A 73 32.34 -10.24 -16.29
C ASN A 73 33.26 -11.29 -16.95
N GLU A 74 32.72 -12.38 -17.49
CA GLU A 74 33.55 -13.38 -18.17
C GLU A 74 33.75 -13.08 -19.67
N GLN A 75 34.69 -12.20 -19.98
CA GLN A 75 35.11 -11.93 -21.36
C GLN A 75 35.81 -13.14 -22.02
N ALA A 76 36.35 -14.08 -21.24
CA ALA A 76 37.08 -15.25 -21.76
C ALA A 76 36.16 -16.33 -22.37
N SER A 77 34.95 -16.53 -21.83
CA SER A 77 33.95 -17.49 -22.34
C SER A 77 33.15 -16.94 -23.54
N GLN A 78 33.21 -15.63 -23.78
CA GLN A 78 32.48 -14.97 -24.86
C GLN A 78 33.09 -15.20 -26.26
N ILE A 79 34.33 -15.71 -26.34
CA ILE A 79 35.05 -15.98 -27.60
C ILE A 79 34.63 -17.33 -28.21
N LEU A 80 34.11 -18.26 -27.39
CA LEU A 80 33.84 -19.65 -27.79
C LEU A 80 32.45 -19.91 -28.38
N GLN A 81 31.60 -18.88 -28.58
CA GLN A 81 30.33 -18.79 -29.37
C GLN A 81 29.40 -20.02 -29.55
N ILE A 82 29.53 -21.07 -28.77
CA ILE A 82 28.64 -22.23 -28.79
C ILE A 82 27.87 -22.16 -27.46
N ASN A 83 26.58 -21.83 -27.54
CA ASN A 83 25.59 -21.84 -26.43
C ASN A 83 25.57 -20.65 -25.44
N GLN A 84 25.95 -19.43 -25.87
CA GLN A 84 25.91 -18.25 -24.99
C GLN A 84 24.50 -17.81 -24.57
N PHE A 85 23.47 -18.12 -25.35
CA PHE A 85 22.10 -17.72 -25.03
C PHE A 85 21.51 -18.55 -23.88
N ASP A 86 21.78 -19.87 -23.88
CA ASP A 86 21.35 -20.77 -22.80
C ASP A 86 22.12 -20.48 -21.51
N ALA A 87 23.43 -20.22 -21.60
CA ALA A 87 24.26 -19.92 -20.45
C ALA A 87 23.83 -18.63 -19.70
N ARG A 88 23.45 -17.57 -20.44
CA ARG A 88 22.94 -16.32 -19.83
C ARG A 88 21.57 -16.50 -19.18
N THR A 89 20.67 -17.23 -19.85
CA THR A 89 19.34 -17.56 -19.29
C THR A 89 19.48 -18.36 -17.99
N ASN A 90 20.42 -19.30 -17.94
CA ASN A 90 20.71 -20.08 -16.73
C ASN A 90 21.24 -19.21 -15.58
N LYS A 91 22.12 -18.24 -15.83
CA LYS A 91 22.60 -17.30 -14.80
C LYS A 91 21.48 -16.42 -14.22
N ILE A 92 20.54 -15.99 -15.06
CA ILE A 92 19.36 -15.24 -14.60
C ILE A 92 18.47 -16.13 -13.74
N ALA A 93 18.19 -17.36 -14.19
CA ALA A 93 17.41 -18.31 -13.41
C ALA A 93 18.07 -18.65 -12.06
N GLU A 94 19.40 -18.84 -12.05
CA GLU A 94 20.18 -19.07 -10.84
C GLU A 94 20.08 -17.90 -9.85
N ALA A 95 20.22 -16.66 -10.32
CA ALA A 95 20.07 -15.48 -9.48
C ALA A 95 18.64 -15.35 -8.91
N ILE A 96 17.62 -15.68 -9.71
CA ILE A 96 16.22 -15.71 -9.24
C ILE A 96 16.04 -16.75 -8.14
N GLU A 97 16.57 -17.96 -8.33
CA GLU A 97 16.51 -19.03 -7.32
C GLU A 97 17.29 -18.67 -6.06
N GLN A 98 18.43 -18.01 -6.19
CA GLN A 98 19.21 -17.52 -5.05
C GLN A 98 18.43 -16.48 -4.24
N ILE A 99 17.78 -15.51 -4.89
CA ILE A 99 16.93 -14.50 -4.22
C ILE A 99 15.71 -15.16 -3.56
N ARG A 100 15.12 -16.17 -4.20
CA ARG A 100 13.99 -16.94 -3.65
C ARG A 100 14.38 -17.92 -2.55
N SER A 101 15.66 -18.19 -2.37
CA SER A 101 16.13 -19.17 -1.40
C SER A 101 15.77 -18.77 0.04
N LYS A 102 15.43 -19.78 0.85
CA LYS A 102 15.10 -19.59 2.27
C LYS A 102 16.23 -18.89 3.05
N ILE A 103 17.48 -19.21 2.72
CA ILE A 103 18.66 -18.63 3.39
C ILE A 103 18.79 -17.14 3.07
N PHE A 104 18.60 -16.75 1.80
CA PHE A 104 18.63 -15.35 1.40
C PHE A 104 17.51 -14.56 2.07
N LEU A 105 16.26 -15.07 2.00
CA LEU A 105 15.11 -14.44 2.64
C LEU A 105 15.28 -14.31 4.15
N GLN A 106 15.80 -15.35 4.82
CA GLN A 106 16.11 -15.30 6.26
C GLN A 106 17.10 -14.17 6.58
N ARG A 107 18.19 -14.05 5.82
CA ARG A 107 19.16 -12.97 6.02
C ARG A 107 18.56 -11.58 5.76
N VAL A 108 17.67 -11.46 4.78
CA VAL A 108 16.95 -10.21 4.51
C VAL A 108 16.05 -9.84 5.69
N VAL A 109 15.31 -10.80 6.25
CA VAL A 109 14.45 -10.57 7.42
C VAL A 109 15.28 -10.25 8.67
N GLU A 110 16.42 -10.93 8.88
CA GLU A 110 17.30 -10.66 10.02
C GLU A 110 17.98 -9.28 9.94
N LYS A 111 18.29 -8.81 8.71
CA LYS A 111 18.95 -7.52 8.48
C LYS A 111 17.97 -6.36 8.38
N SER A 112 16.74 -6.62 7.96
CA SER A 112 15.70 -5.61 7.85
C SER A 112 14.94 -5.59 9.18
N ASP A 113 15.15 -4.55 9.99
CA ASP A 113 14.54 -4.34 11.33
C ASP A 113 12.99 -4.26 11.31
N PHE A 114 12.30 -5.27 10.80
CA PHE A 114 10.84 -5.37 10.63
C PHE A 114 10.10 -5.74 11.91
N GLN A 115 10.77 -5.67 13.06
CA GLN A 115 10.23 -6.18 14.32
C GLN A 115 9.02 -5.37 14.82
N ALA A 116 8.89 -4.09 14.43
CA ALA A 116 7.80 -3.23 14.86
C ALA A 116 7.22 -2.42 13.69
N CYS A 117 5.88 -2.33 13.64
CA CYS A 117 5.14 -1.45 12.75
C CYS A 117 4.52 -0.33 13.59
N TYR A 118 4.73 0.93 13.17
CA TYR A 118 4.24 2.10 13.89
C TYR A 118 2.93 2.56 13.30
N PHE A 119 1.91 2.73 14.13
CA PHE A 119 0.60 3.22 13.70
C PHE A 119 0.16 4.38 14.58
N ASN A 120 -0.38 5.41 13.94
CA ASN A 120 -1.20 6.41 14.60
C ASN A 120 -2.66 5.94 14.52
N GLU A 121 -3.24 5.57 15.66
CA GLU A 121 -4.64 5.15 15.73
C GLU A 121 -5.55 6.40 15.78
N GLY A 122 -6.28 6.64 14.69
CA GLY A 122 -7.28 7.69 14.62
C GLY A 122 -8.69 7.12 14.77
N THR A 123 -9.67 7.97 15.10
CA THR A 123 -11.07 7.55 15.28
C THR A 123 -11.70 6.91 14.04
N PHE A 124 -11.22 7.27 12.84
CA PHE A 124 -11.79 6.80 11.56
C PHE A 124 -10.78 6.06 10.68
N LYS A 125 -9.48 6.24 10.89
CA LYS A 125 -8.43 5.68 10.06
C LYS A 125 -7.13 5.57 10.85
N ASN A 126 -6.49 4.42 10.77
CA ASN A 126 -5.14 4.22 11.29
C ASN A 126 -4.14 4.59 10.20
N ASN A 127 -3.18 5.43 10.53
CA ASN A 127 -2.13 5.84 9.60
C ASN A 127 -0.82 5.16 9.99
N GLU A 128 -0.21 4.44 9.07
CA GLU A 128 1.09 3.82 9.31
C GLU A 128 2.17 4.90 9.26
N LEU A 129 3.01 4.95 10.30
CA LEU A 129 4.09 5.93 10.47
C LEU A 129 5.47 5.30 10.20
N TYR A 130 5.56 4.39 9.24
CA TYR A 130 6.82 3.75 8.90
C TYR A 130 7.85 4.80 8.41
N LYS A 131 8.99 4.91 9.11
CA LYS A 131 10.06 5.92 8.97
C LYS A 131 9.75 7.38 9.37
N SER A 132 8.48 7.78 9.49
CA SER A 132 8.10 9.12 9.97
C SER A 132 7.60 9.12 11.42
N SER A 133 7.88 8.06 12.16
CA SER A 133 7.51 7.95 13.57
C SER A 133 8.34 8.95 14.42
N PRO A 134 7.70 9.65 15.38
CA PRO A 134 8.40 10.53 16.31
C PRO A 134 9.25 9.77 17.36
N TYR A 135 9.18 8.43 17.37
CA TYR A 135 9.96 7.57 18.24
C TYR A 135 10.29 6.23 17.57
N PHE A 136 11.38 5.62 18.01
CA PHE A 136 11.76 4.25 17.68
C PHE A 136 11.63 3.35 18.90
N VAL A 137 11.23 2.11 18.65
CA VAL A 137 11.15 1.07 19.67
C VAL A 137 12.03 -0.09 19.26
N LYS A 138 12.85 -0.58 20.19
CA LYS A 138 13.50 -1.88 20.07
C LYS A 138 12.79 -2.87 20.96
N PHE A 139 12.43 -4.01 20.40
CA PHE A 139 11.74 -5.08 21.09
C PHE A 139 12.64 -6.30 21.22
N ASN A 140 12.60 -6.93 22.39
CA ASN A 140 13.09 -8.29 22.57
C ASN A 140 11.94 -9.13 23.14
N ILE A 141 11.47 -10.09 22.37
CA ILE A 141 10.28 -10.87 22.69
C ILE A 141 10.68 -12.08 23.53
N LYS A 142 10.08 -12.22 24.73
CA LYS A 142 10.29 -13.38 25.61
C LYS A 142 9.21 -14.44 25.46
N LYS A 143 7.96 -14.02 25.21
CA LYS A 143 6.80 -14.90 25.08
C LYS A 143 6.09 -14.68 23.75
N ASN A 144 5.74 -15.79 23.09
CA ASN A 144 5.10 -15.76 21.77
C ASN A 144 3.66 -15.19 21.79
N GLU A 145 3.05 -15.08 22.97
CA GLU A 145 1.70 -14.55 23.18
C GLU A 145 1.57 -13.06 22.82
N ILE A 146 2.69 -12.34 22.69
CA ILE A 146 2.69 -10.91 22.31
C ILE A 146 2.60 -10.69 20.79
N PHE A 147 2.87 -11.72 19.98
CA PHE A 147 2.81 -11.55 18.53
C PHE A 147 1.37 -11.28 18.07
N GLY A 148 1.22 -10.24 17.24
CA GLY A 148 -0.09 -9.80 16.73
C GLY A 148 -0.88 -8.92 17.70
N GLN A 149 -0.38 -8.68 18.92
CA GLN A 149 -1.06 -7.82 19.89
C GLN A 149 -0.67 -6.35 19.68
N LYS A 150 -1.67 -5.47 19.72
CA LYS A 150 -1.43 -4.01 19.69
C LYS A 150 -0.85 -3.55 21.03
N ILE A 151 0.21 -2.77 20.96
CA ILE A 151 0.83 -2.10 22.11
C ILE A 151 0.68 -0.60 21.91
N TYR A 152 -0.02 0.04 22.83
CA TYR A 152 -0.26 1.48 22.84
C TYR A 152 0.80 2.16 23.69
N ILE A 153 1.35 3.27 23.18
CA ILE A 153 2.37 4.06 23.86
C ILE A 153 1.80 5.46 24.10
N ASP A 154 1.49 5.76 25.35
CA ASP A 154 0.99 7.07 25.78
C ASP A 154 2.11 7.85 26.46
N PHE A 155 2.62 8.88 25.79
CA PHE A 155 3.62 9.77 26.38
C PHE A 155 2.94 10.75 27.34
N ALA A 156 3.36 10.75 28.61
CA ALA A 156 2.95 11.77 29.58
C ALA A 156 3.85 13.01 29.46
N ASN A 157 5.14 12.79 29.18
CA ASN A 157 6.17 13.81 28.91
C ASN A 157 7.15 13.26 27.85
N LEU A 158 8.08 14.09 27.35
CA LEU A 158 9.15 13.65 26.43
C LEU A 158 9.98 12.47 26.96
N ASN A 159 10.12 12.37 28.28
CA ASN A 159 11.00 11.40 28.93
C ASN A 159 10.25 10.25 29.61
N SER A 160 8.91 10.30 29.68
CA SER A 160 8.12 9.29 30.40
C SER A 160 6.71 9.12 29.86
N GLY A 161 6.19 7.91 30.00
CA GLY A 161 4.86 7.55 29.54
C GLY A 161 4.38 6.23 30.12
N SER A 162 3.31 5.69 29.53
CA SER A 162 2.79 4.36 29.85
C SER A 162 2.56 3.54 28.59
N LEU A 163 2.93 2.27 28.66
CA LEU A 163 2.61 1.24 27.69
C LEU A 163 1.31 0.56 28.11
N ASN A 164 0.34 0.45 27.20
CA ASN A 164 -0.88 -0.32 27.41
C ASN A 164 -0.94 -1.48 26.40
N PHE A 165 -1.09 -2.70 26.88
CA PHE A 165 -1.19 -3.88 26.01
C PHE A 165 -2.14 -4.92 26.60
N SER A 166 -2.72 -5.77 25.76
CA SER A 166 -3.63 -6.83 26.19
C SER A 166 -3.05 -8.19 25.81
N VAL A 167 -2.92 -9.10 26.77
CA VAL A 167 -2.47 -10.48 26.53
C VAL A 167 -3.42 -11.42 27.27
N GLY A 168 -3.95 -12.44 26.57
CA GLY A 168 -4.87 -13.41 27.16
C GLY A 168 -6.14 -12.80 27.76
N GLY A 169 -6.63 -11.68 27.20
CA GLY A 169 -7.81 -10.97 27.68
C GLY A 169 -7.58 -10.11 28.93
N LYS A 170 -6.35 -9.99 29.42
CA LYS A 170 -5.97 -9.10 30.52
C LYS A 170 -5.23 -7.89 29.99
N ASN A 171 -5.62 -6.70 30.45
CA ASN A 171 -4.97 -5.45 30.12
C ASN A 171 -3.85 -5.15 31.13
N TYR A 172 -2.69 -4.82 30.61
CA TYR A 172 -1.50 -4.44 31.36
C TYR A 172 -1.16 -2.99 31.06
N LYS A 173 -0.83 -2.24 32.12
CA LYS A 173 -0.34 -0.86 32.02
C LYS A 173 1.01 -0.77 32.72
N VAL A 174 2.06 -0.44 31.98
CA VAL A 174 3.43 -0.41 32.48
C VAL A 174 4.04 0.98 32.21
N PRO A 175 4.51 1.70 33.24
CA PRO A 175 5.19 2.98 33.03
C PRO A 175 6.55 2.74 32.37
N PHE A 176 6.95 3.64 31.47
CA PHE A 176 8.26 3.62 30.84
C PHE A 176 8.95 4.97 30.92
N ASN A 177 10.28 4.93 30.90
CA ASN A 177 11.12 6.10 30.71
C ASN A 177 11.85 5.97 29.37
N THR A 178 11.91 7.06 28.60
CA THR A 178 12.66 7.13 27.35
C THR A 178 14.14 6.80 27.62
N ASN A 179 14.77 6.06 26.70
CA ASN A 179 16.15 5.56 26.76
C ASN A 179 16.45 4.53 27.85
N ASN A 180 15.45 4.09 28.62
CA ASN A 180 15.58 2.95 29.54
C ASN A 180 14.87 1.73 28.98
N VAL A 181 15.42 0.55 29.29
CA VAL A 181 14.78 -0.72 28.95
C VAL A 181 13.73 -1.03 30.00
N VAL A 182 12.48 -1.14 29.57
CA VAL A 182 11.39 -1.68 30.38
C VAL A 182 11.39 -3.18 30.26
N ASN A 183 11.55 -3.85 31.39
CA ASN A 183 11.50 -5.30 31.48
C ASN A 183 10.09 -5.73 31.88
N THR A 184 9.43 -6.52 31.04
CA THR A 184 8.16 -7.18 31.38
C THR A 184 8.31 -8.69 31.26
N ASP A 185 7.36 -9.44 31.82
CA ASP A 185 7.31 -10.89 31.72
C ASP A 185 7.12 -11.39 30.27
N TYR A 186 6.68 -10.51 29.36
CA TYR A 186 6.35 -10.85 27.97
C TYR A 186 7.42 -10.36 26.99
N PHE A 187 8.04 -9.21 27.25
CA PHE A 187 9.02 -8.57 26.37
C PHE A 187 9.91 -7.57 27.11
N ASP A 188 11.08 -7.28 26.53
CA ASP A 188 11.86 -6.09 26.87
C ASP A 188 11.67 -5.04 25.77
N LEU A 189 11.46 -3.78 26.19
CA LEU A 189 11.16 -2.68 25.28
C LEU A 189 11.99 -1.46 25.66
N SER A 190 12.71 -0.89 24.70
CA SER A 190 13.33 0.43 24.84
C SER A 190 12.72 1.41 23.85
N VAL A 191 12.23 2.55 24.35
CA VAL A 191 11.73 3.66 23.53
C VAL A 191 12.81 4.72 23.42
N THR A 192 13.14 5.13 22.20
CA THR A 192 14.06 6.22 21.91
C THR A 192 13.33 7.25 21.05
N LEU A 193 13.45 8.54 21.37
CA LEU A 193 12.85 9.59 20.55
C LEU A 193 13.61 9.71 19.22
N ASN A 194 12.87 9.96 18.15
CA ASN A 194 13.46 10.33 16.87
C ASN A 194 13.80 11.82 16.93
N THR A 195 15.08 12.17 16.80
CA THR A 195 15.58 13.56 16.91
C THR A 195 15.76 14.25 15.56
N ASP A 196 15.31 13.64 14.47
CA ASP A 196 15.42 14.16 13.10
C ASP A 196 14.18 14.91 12.62
#